data_AF-A0A161YLT6-F1
#
_entry.id   AF-A0A161YLT6-F1
#
_cell.length_a   1.000
_cell.length_b   1.000
_cell.length_c   1.000
_cell.angle_alpha   90.00
_cell.angle_beta   90.00
_cell.angle_gamma   90.00
#
_symmetry.space_group_name_H-M   'P 1'
#
loop_
_entity.id
_entity.type
_entity.pdbx_description
1 polymer ?
#
loop_
_entity_poly.entity_id
_entity_poly.type
_entity_poly.pdbx_seq_one_letter_code
_entity_poly.pdbx_strand_id
1 'polypeptide(L)' 'MSTSRRRDKAQADIGFEHLMSAAVAEFEADSRLACRAMRVKMAIGMFGVGSVLPNDLPLKLPTESLHESLVSHTLQ' A
#
# COMPACT_ATOMS: atom_id res chain seq x y z
N MET A 1 51.21 -2.46 12.03
CA MET A 1 50.35 -2.21 10.84
C MET A 1 49.01 -2.99 10.91
N SER A 2 48.31 -2.98 12.04
CA SER A 2 47.12 -3.83 12.26
C SER A 2 45.82 -3.07 12.57
N THR A 3 45.89 -1.76 12.74
CA THR A 3 44.74 -0.90 13.07
C THR A 3 43.97 -0.40 11.83
N SER A 4 44.63 -0.32 10.67
CA SER A 4 44.00 0.13 9.41
C SER A 4 42.94 -0.86 8.92
N ARG A 5 43.25 -2.16 8.88
CA ARG A 5 42.33 -3.22 8.41
C ARG A 5 41.03 -3.34 9.22
N ARG A 6 41.01 -2.92 10.50
CA ARG A 6 39.79 -2.96 11.31
C ARG A 6 38.80 -1.85 10.95
N ARG A 7 39.28 -0.67 10.54
CA ARG A 7 38.41 0.43 10.09
C ARG A 7 37.76 0.13 8.75
N ASP A 8 38.53 -0.45 7.82
CA ASP A 8 38.02 -0.80 6.49
C ASP A 8 36.91 -1.86 6.56
N LYS A 9 37.03 -2.86 7.47
CA LYS A 9 35.97 -3.84 7.71
C LYS A 9 34.71 -3.24 8.33
N ALA A 10 34.85 -2.35 9.32
CA ALA A 10 33.69 -1.71 9.95
C ALA A 10 32.94 -0.78 8.99
N GLN A 11 33.67 -0.11 8.09
CA GLN A 11 33.08 0.78 7.08
C GLN A 11 32.37 0.01 5.97
N ALA A 12 32.87 -1.18 5.59
CA ALA A 12 32.21 -2.08 4.67
C ALA A 12 30.90 -2.66 5.25
N ASP A 13 30.88 -2.95 6.55
CA ASP A 13 29.70 -3.46 7.26
C ASP A 13 28.57 -2.41 7.29
N ILE A 14 28.89 -1.15 7.60
CA ILE A 14 27.94 -0.03 7.59
C ILE A 14 27.38 0.22 6.17
N GLY A 15 28.22 0.10 5.14
CA GLY A 15 27.80 0.24 3.74
C GLY A 15 26.84 -0.86 3.29
N PHE A 16 27.06 -2.09 3.78
CA PHE A 16 26.21 -3.23 3.48
C PHE A 16 24.84 -3.12 4.16
N GLU A 17 24.79 -2.76 5.45
CA GLU A 17 23.53 -2.58 6.17
C GLU A 17 22.64 -1.49 5.54
N HIS A 18 23.26 -0.39 5.08
CA HIS A 18 22.52 0.67 4.39
C HIS A 18 21.98 0.23 3.03
N LEU A 19 22.80 -0.48 2.24
CA LEU A 19 22.38 -1.07 0.97
C LEU A 19 21.23 -2.06 1.18
N MET A 20 21.34 -2.93 2.18
CA MET A 20 20.32 -3.92 2.51
C MET A 20 19.02 -3.25 2.95
N SER A 21 19.12 -2.21 3.78
CA SER A 21 17.95 -1.42 4.20
C SER A 21 17.24 -0.75 3.01
N ALA A 22 18.00 -0.17 2.08
CA ALA A 22 17.44 0.43 0.87
C ALA A 22 16.76 -0.62 -0.03
N ALA A 23 17.42 -1.76 -0.26
CA ALA A 23 16.87 -2.85 -1.05
C ALA A 23 15.57 -3.43 -0.45
N VAL A 24 15.51 -3.57 0.88
CA VAL A 24 14.30 -4.02 1.58
C VAL A 24 13.17 -3.00 1.47
N ALA A 25 13.47 -1.71 1.60
CA ALA A 25 12.46 -0.66 1.48
C ALA A 25 11.84 -0.62 0.07
N GLU A 26 12.65 -0.73 -0.98
CA GLU A 26 12.19 -0.82 -2.37
C GLU A 26 11.36 -2.09 -2.60
N PHE A 27 11.86 -3.25 -2.14
CA PHE A 27 11.14 -4.52 -2.24
C PHE A 27 9.76 -4.46 -1.56
N GLU A 28 9.67 -3.84 -0.39
CA GLU A 28 8.40 -3.70 0.33
C GLU A 28 7.41 -2.79 -0.43
N ALA A 29 7.91 -1.71 -1.04
CA ALA A 29 7.10 -0.83 -1.87
C ALA A 29 6.54 -1.56 -3.10
N ASP A 30 7.39 -2.32 -3.81
CA ASP A 30 7.00 -3.14 -4.95
C ASP A 30 6.01 -4.24 -4.56
N SER A 31 6.25 -4.90 -3.42
CA SER A 31 5.36 -5.92 -2.88
C SER A 31 3.96 -5.36 -2.59
N ARG A 32 3.87 -4.17 -1.98
CA ARG A 32 2.59 -3.50 -1.74
C ARG A 32 1.84 -3.20 -3.04
N LEU A 33 2.56 -2.72 -4.06
CA LEU A 33 1.97 -2.44 -5.37
C LEU A 33 1.48 -3.71 -6.05
N ALA A 34 2.26 -4.79 -6.04
CA ALA A 34 1.88 -6.08 -6.59
C ALA A 34 0.64 -6.66 -5.88
N CYS A 35 0.58 -6.58 -4.55
CA CYS A 35 -0.60 -6.99 -3.78
C CYS A 35 -1.84 -6.15 -4.12
N ARG A 36 -1.69 -4.84 -4.35
CA ARG A 36 -2.80 -3.99 -4.81
C ARG A 36 -3.28 -4.43 -6.19
N ALA A 37 -2.37 -4.61 -7.14
CA ALA A 37 -2.70 -5.06 -8.49
C ALA A 37 -3.40 -6.43 -8.49
N MET A 38 -2.93 -7.37 -7.66
CA MET A 38 -3.57 -8.67 -7.49
C MET A 38 -5.00 -8.54 -6.97
N ARG A 39 -5.23 -7.72 -5.94
CA ARG A 39 -6.59 -7.45 -5.41
C ARG A 39 -7.50 -6.84 -6.47
N VAL A 40 -7.01 -5.88 -7.25
CA VAL A 40 -7.77 -5.29 -8.36
C VAL A 40 -8.09 -6.34 -9.43
N LYS A 41 -7.14 -7.20 -9.79
CA LYS A 41 -7.37 -8.28 -10.75
C LYS A 41 -8.44 -9.26 -10.26
N MET A 42 -8.38 -9.68 -9.01
CA MET A 42 -9.41 -10.55 -8.40
C MET A 42 -10.77 -9.86 -8.39
N ALA A 43 -10.81 -8.59 -8.00
CA ALA A 43 -12.03 -7.79 -8.00
C ALA A 43 -12.66 -7.66 -9.39
N ILE A 44 -11.87 -7.41 -10.43
CA ILE A 44 -12.36 -7.38 -11.82
C ILE A 44 -12.96 -8.74 -12.19
N GLY A 45 -12.32 -9.84 -11.79
CA GLY A 45 -12.84 -11.18 -12.03
C GLY A 45 -14.15 -11.49 -11.30
N MET A 46 -14.35 -10.93 -10.10
CA MET A 46 -15.53 -11.19 -9.27
C MET A 46 -16.70 -10.23 -9.55
N PHE A 47 -16.40 -8.94 -9.75
CA PHE A 47 -17.39 -7.86 -9.83
C PHE A 47 -17.49 -7.22 -11.22
N GLY A 48 -16.60 -7.56 -12.14
CA GLY A 48 -16.51 -6.93 -13.46
C GLY A 48 -15.74 -5.60 -13.47
N VAL A 49 -15.47 -5.09 -14.67
CA VAL A 49 -14.76 -3.82 -14.90
C VAL A 49 -15.67 -2.63 -14.54
N GLY A 50 -15.11 -1.62 -13.88
CA GLY A 50 -15.85 -0.41 -13.48
C GLY A 50 -16.54 -0.49 -12.12
N SER A 51 -16.35 -1.60 -11.40
CA SER A 51 -16.79 -1.74 -10.00
C SER A 51 -15.93 -0.86 -9.07
N VAL A 52 -16.58 -0.13 -8.16
CA VAL A 52 -15.89 0.66 -7.13
C VAL A 52 -15.55 -0.26 -5.98
N LEU A 53 -14.26 -0.43 -5.68
CA LEU A 53 -13.83 -1.25 -4.55
C LEU A 53 -13.89 -0.44 -3.25
N PRO A 54 -14.24 -1.07 -2.10
CA PRO A 54 -14.33 -0.37 -0.82
C PRO A 54 -13.06 0.36 -0.38
N ASN A 55 -11.89 -0.05 -0.88
CA ASN A 55 -10.60 0.58 -0.58
C ASN A 55 -10.32 1.85 -1.41
N ASP A 56 -11.08 2.10 -2.49
CA ASP A 56 -10.92 3.28 -3.35
C ASP A 56 -11.85 4.44 -2.95
N LEU A 57 -12.72 4.22 -1.95
CA LEU A 57 -13.49 5.30 -1.36
C LEU A 57 -12.59 6.06 -0.38
N PRO A 58 -12.54 7.41 -0.43
CA PRO A 58 -11.97 8.16 0.68
C PRO A 58 -12.72 7.71 1.94
N LEU A 59 -11.97 7.36 2.99
CA LEU A 59 -12.54 6.97 4.27
C LEU A 59 -13.37 8.14 4.78
N LYS A 60 -14.65 8.18 4.41
CA LYS A 60 -15.62 9.04 5.06
C LYS A 60 -15.75 8.44 6.45
N LEU A 61 -14.96 8.98 7.39
CA LEU A 61 -15.31 8.99 8.80
C LEU A 61 -16.81 9.28 8.87
N PRO A 62 -17.60 8.51 9.64
CA PRO A 62 -19.03 8.70 9.68
C PRO A 62 -19.29 10.11 10.22
N THR A 63 -19.61 11.03 9.32
CA THR A 63 -20.33 12.23 9.70
C THR A 63 -21.76 11.74 9.81
N GLU A 64 -22.14 11.37 11.04
CA GLU A 64 -23.53 11.15 11.37
C GLU A 64 -24.36 12.35 10.90
N SER A 65 -25.60 12.07 10.51
CA SER A 65 -26.64 13.00 10.04
C SER A 65 -26.62 13.39 8.56
N LEU A 66 -27.82 13.37 7.97
CA LEU A 66 -28.21 13.82 6.64
C LEU A 66 -28.03 12.79 5.51
N HIS A 67 -28.98 11.86 5.38
CA HIS A 67 -30.00 11.93 4.31
C HIS A 67 -31.01 10.76 4.38
N GLU A 68 -31.75 10.63 5.48
CA GLU A 68 -33.12 10.08 5.41
C GLU A 68 -33.99 11.04 4.59
N SER A 69 -33.88 11.07 3.26
CA SER A 69 -34.77 11.93 2.45
C SER A 69 -34.86 11.56 0.96
N LEU A 70 -34.60 10.31 0.55
CA LEU A 70 -34.78 9.92 -0.87
C LEU A 70 -35.62 8.66 -1.09
N VAL A 71 -36.32 8.16 -0.07
CA VAL A 71 -37.33 7.10 -0.24
C VAL A 71 -38.70 7.69 0.08
N SER A 72 -39.27 8.49 -0.82
CA SER A 72 -40.69 8.81 -0.73
C SER A 72 -41.39 9.13 -2.05
N HIS A 73 -40.78 8.86 -3.21
CA HIS A 73 -41.45 9.03 -4.50
C HIS A 73 -41.29 7.80 -5.38
N THR A 74 -41.92 6.72 -4.95
CA THR A 74 -42.46 5.70 -5.86
C THR A 74 -43.97 5.64 -5.63
N LEU A 75 -44.75 5.70 -6.73
CA LEU A 75 -46.20 5.44 -6.83
C LEU A 75 -47.16 6.59 -6.50
N GLN A 76 -47.51 7.40 -7.51
CA GLN A 76 -48.83 7.42 -8.15
C GLN A 76 -48.84 8.36 -9.36
#